data_AF-A0A2T2NM20-F1
#
_entry.id   AF-A0A2T2NM20-F1
#
_cell.length_a   1.000
_cell.length_b   1.000
_cell.length_c   1.000
_cell.angle_alpha   90.00
_cell.angle_beta   90.00
_cell.angle_gamma   90.00
#
_symmetry.space_group_name_H-M   'P 1'
#
loop_
_entity.id
_entity.type
_entity.pdbx_description
1 polymer ?
#
loop_
_entity_poly.entity_id
_entity_poly.type
_entity_poly.pdbx_seq_one_letter_code
_entity_poly.pdbx_strand_id
1 'polypeptide(L)'
;MTPSDIRFRNISGLWNSKISDLSTLEERLHEAVLVSLDIESFGANASEVGLAVLQAGKQPLPFHGILTRYYEENKVEALTIRLLDRGLKYEDPEWRFGDKVHASIEDVHHLTANMLSRYTGERILIGFAMQNAEMNWISKSCPSLAIHFSAWVDIQELVSQRRMQEELGSPTSDIKYPGLTNTLRAMGVTDWRAQKRRHCAANDALRNLIILSGLISHVPINPQHPSPKVRTFTQLKPTKTHHCAATIAAKDGGKLPIYSPGSVSKLFSNHPGLKSVALNWKTLHHRTEGVRFWRVEFDTQESLESFITDIDGSMIDNTEISVKTTF
;
A
#
# COMPACT_ATOMS: atom_id res chain seq x y z
N MET A 1 35.53 -18.12 -20.23
CA MET A 1 34.09 -17.80 -20.06
C MET A 1 33.89 -16.35 -20.42
N THR A 2 32.90 -16.04 -21.24
CA THR A 2 32.60 -14.66 -21.64
C THR A 2 31.81 -13.94 -20.55
N PRO A 3 31.84 -12.60 -20.47
CA PRO A 3 30.98 -11.83 -19.55
C PRO A 3 29.48 -12.13 -19.72
N SER A 4 29.05 -12.48 -20.93
CA SER A 4 27.71 -12.98 -21.24
C SER A 4 27.39 -14.31 -20.54
N ASP A 5 28.32 -15.26 -20.52
CA ASP A 5 28.10 -16.57 -19.88
C ASP A 5 27.93 -16.46 -18.35
N ILE A 6 28.62 -15.49 -17.72
CA ILE A 6 28.49 -15.21 -16.29
C ILE A 6 27.12 -14.56 -15.99
N ARG A 7 26.65 -13.64 -16.85
CA ARG A 7 25.33 -12.99 -16.70
C ARG A 7 24.17 -13.99 -16.74
N PHE A 8 24.17 -14.90 -17.71
CA PHE A 8 23.07 -15.87 -17.87
C PHE A 8 23.05 -16.95 -16.77
N ARG A 9 24.22 -17.40 -16.31
CA ARG A 9 24.29 -18.38 -15.20
C ARG A 9 23.76 -17.81 -13.89
N ASN A 10 24.00 -16.53 -13.62
CA ASN A 10 23.58 -15.92 -12.37
C ASN A 10 22.06 -15.68 -12.31
N ILE A 11 21.42 -15.26 -13.41
CA ILE A 11 19.95 -15.12 -13.45
C ILE A 11 19.27 -16.49 -13.34
N SER A 12 19.70 -17.48 -14.11
CA SER A 12 19.09 -18.82 -14.05
C SER A 12 19.32 -19.47 -12.69
N GLY A 13 20.50 -19.28 -12.09
CA GLY A 13 20.80 -19.73 -10.73
C GLY A 13 19.84 -19.11 -9.71
N LEU A 14 19.69 -17.78 -9.75
CA LEU A 14 18.76 -17.07 -8.86
C LEU A 14 17.31 -17.53 -9.08
N TRP A 15 16.87 -17.70 -10.34
CA TRP A 15 15.52 -18.17 -10.63
C TRP A 15 15.20 -19.52 -9.98
N ASN A 16 16.18 -20.43 -10.01
CA ASN A 16 16.08 -21.77 -9.45
C ASN A 16 16.26 -21.82 -7.91
N SER A 17 16.75 -20.76 -7.29
CA SER A 17 16.95 -20.65 -5.84
C SER A 17 15.76 -19.98 -5.12
N LYS A 18 14.54 -20.21 -5.62
CA LYS A 18 13.32 -19.71 -4.99
C LYS A 18 13.11 -20.41 -3.64
N ILE A 19 12.79 -19.65 -2.61
CA ILE A 19 12.27 -20.16 -1.34
C ILE A 19 10.74 -20.12 -1.43
N SER A 20 10.10 -21.29 -1.44
CA SER A 20 8.67 -21.44 -1.74
C SER A 20 7.75 -21.46 -0.52
N ASP A 21 8.30 -21.61 0.69
CA ASP A 21 7.52 -21.79 1.92
C ASP A 21 8.20 -21.09 3.10
N LEU A 22 7.40 -20.82 4.15
CA LEU A 22 7.84 -20.08 5.32
C LEU A 22 8.87 -20.84 6.16
N SER A 23 8.77 -22.17 6.25
CA SER A 23 9.69 -23.01 7.04
C SER A 23 11.11 -22.93 6.51
N THR A 24 11.28 -23.12 5.20
CA THR A 24 12.59 -23.01 4.53
C THR A 24 13.17 -21.60 4.67
N LEU A 25 12.32 -20.57 4.67
CA LEU A 25 12.76 -19.20 4.88
C LEU A 25 13.26 -19.00 6.31
N GLU A 26 12.51 -19.44 7.31
CA GLU A 26 12.86 -19.32 8.74
C GLU A 26 14.22 -19.95 9.06
N GLU A 27 14.52 -21.12 8.48
CA GLU A 27 15.82 -21.79 8.62
C GLU A 27 17.00 -20.95 8.09
N ARG A 28 16.75 -20.14 7.07
CA ARG A 28 17.77 -19.30 6.42
C ARG A 28 17.86 -17.88 6.97
N LEU A 29 16.95 -17.47 7.85
CA LEU A 29 16.92 -16.10 8.36
C LEU A 29 18.09 -15.76 9.28
N HIS A 30 18.75 -16.74 9.90
CA HIS A 30 19.84 -16.47 10.84
C HIS A 30 20.98 -15.71 10.14
N GLU A 31 21.18 -14.44 10.53
CA GLU A 31 22.18 -13.52 9.95
C GLU A 31 21.97 -13.21 8.46
N ALA A 32 20.79 -13.49 7.90
CA ALA A 32 20.47 -13.09 6.54
C ALA A 32 20.23 -11.58 6.42
N VAL A 33 20.38 -11.07 5.20
CA VAL A 33 20.05 -9.71 4.78
C VAL A 33 18.85 -9.83 3.86
N LEU A 34 17.72 -9.33 4.34
CA LEU A 34 16.46 -9.27 3.61
C LEU A 34 16.47 -8.02 2.75
N VAL A 35 16.48 -8.19 1.45
CA VAL A 35 16.51 -7.08 0.49
C VAL A 35 15.21 -7.09 -0.28
N SER A 36 14.29 -6.20 0.06
CA SER A 36 13.09 -6.04 -0.74
C SER A 36 13.32 -5.12 -1.93
N LEU A 37 12.81 -5.54 -3.08
CA LEU A 37 12.81 -4.80 -4.33
C LEU A 37 11.36 -4.57 -4.77
N ASP A 38 11.10 -3.38 -5.29
CA ASP A 38 9.86 -3.03 -5.97
C ASP A 38 10.19 -2.15 -7.19
N ILE A 39 9.50 -2.37 -8.30
CA ILE A 39 9.72 -1.62 -9.54
C ILE A 39 8.44 -0.90 -9.97
N GLU A 40 8.44 0.42 -9.88
CA GLU A 40 7.36 1.24 -10.39
C GLU A 40 7.56 1.54 -11.87
N SER A 41 6.54 1.29 -12.68
CA SER A 41 6.58 1.44 -14.14
C SER A 41 5.61 2.50 -14.62
N PHE A 42 6.04 3.30 -15.61
CA PHE A 42 5.16 4.20 -16.34
C PHE A 42 5.00 3.69 -17.78
N GLY A 43 3.88 3.04 -18.08
CA GLY A 43 3.72 2.32 -19.34
C GLY A 43 4.62 1.08 -19.38
N ALA A 44 5.38 0.90 -20.46
CA ALA A 44 6.21 -0.29 -20.66
C ALA A 44 7.61 -0.22 -20.00
N ASN A 45 8.01 0.93 -19.43
CA ASN A 45 9.36 1.15 -18.90
C ASN A 45 9.31 1.41 -17.40
N ALA A 46 10.30 0.87 -16.68
CA ALA A 46 10.55 1.22 -15.29
C ALA A 46 10.85 2.71 -15.13
N SER A 47 10.31 3.31 -14.08
CA SER A 47 10.50 4.71 -13.70
C SER A 47 11.21 4.86 -12.35
N GLU A 48 10.94 3.94 -11.41
CA GLU A 48 11.61 3.95 -10.11
C GLU A 48 12.01 2.52 -9.74
N VAL A 49 13.17 2.40 -9.11
CA VAL A 49 13.64 1.18 -8.44
C VAL A 49 13.65 1.46 -6.95
N GLY A 50 12.87 0.70 -6.20
CA GLY A 50 12.72 0.82 -4.76
C GLY A 50 13.44 -0.31 -4.06
N LEU A 51 14.27 0.03 -3.07
CA LEU A 51 14.96 -0.91 -2.22
C LEU A 51 14.59 -0.65 -0.77
N ALA A 52 14.40 -1.73 0.00
CA ALA A 52 14.38 -1.69 1.45
C ALA A 52 15.22 -2.86 1.99
N VAL A 53 16.12 -2.59 2.93
CA VAL A 53 17.10 -3.55 3.43
C VAL A 53 16.96 -3.69 4.94
N LEU A 54 16.80 -4.93 5.40
CA LEU A 54 16.72 -5.30 6.80
C LEU A 54 17.72 -6.44 7.08
N GLN A 55 18.64 -6.23 8.02
CA GLN A 55 19.45 -7.32 8.56
C GLN A 55 18.55 -8.15 9.48
N ALA A 56 18.31 -9.42 9.14
CA ALA A 56 17.65 -10.35 10.03
C ALA A 56 18.58 -10.60 11.23
N GLY A 57 18.17 -10.06 12.38
CA GLY A 57 18.83 -10.27 13.66
C GLY A 57 18.38 -11.58 14.30
N LYS A 58 18.17 -11.55 15.63
CA LYS A 58 17.57 -12.69 16.36
C LYS A 58 16.09 -12.81 15.99
N GLN A 59 15.63 -14.05 15.80
CA GLN A 59 14.21 -14.34 15.61
C GLN A 59 13.39 -14.10 16.90
N PRO A 60 12.08 -13.79 16.77
CA PRO A 60 11.34 -13.55 15.52
C PRO A 60 11.70 -12.20 14.87
N LEU A 61 11.44 -12.06 13.57
CA LEU A 61 11.54 -10.74 12.94
C LEU A 61 10.60 -9.74 13.64
N PRO A 62 10.99 -8.48 13.80
CA PRO A 62 10.16 -7.49 14.47
C PRO A 62 8.95 -7.13 13.60
N PHE A 63 7.76 -7.00 14.17
CA PHE A 63 6.55 -6.55 13.47
C PHE A 63 5.94 -5.35 14.19
N HIS A 64 5.53 -4.33 13.43
CA HIS A 64 4.78 -3.20 13.96
C HIS A 64 3.72 -2.76 12.95
N GLY A 65 2.44 -2.66 13.34
CA GLY A 65 1.34 -2.23 12.45
C GLY A 65 1.41 -0.77 11.94
N ILE A 66 2.50 -0.06 12.21
CA ILE A 66 2.75 1.32 11.78
C ILE A 66 4.06 1.32 11.00
N LEU A 67 3.99 1.64 9.71
CA LEU A 67 5.10 1.53 8.77
C LEU A 67 6.29 2.43 9.18
N THR A 68 6.00 3.63 9.69
CA THR A 68 7.02 4.57 10.17
C THR A 68 7.83 4.01 11.34
N ARG A 69 7.15 3.42 12.34
CA ARG A 69 7.82 2.79 13.48
C ARG A 69 8.59 1.56 13.06
N TYR A 70 8.01 0.74 12.18
CA TYR A 70 8.70 -0.41 11.62
C TYR A 70 10.02 -0.01 10.93
N TYR A 71 10.03 1.08 10.18
CA TYR A 71 11.24 1.61 9.55
C TYR A 71 12.29 2.06 10.58
N GLU A 72 11.90 2.91 11.53
CA GLU A 72 12.81 3.55 12.48
C GLU A 72 13.36 2.58 13.52
N GLU A 73 12.50 1.78 14.16
CA GLU A 73 12.87 0.90 15.27
C GLU A 73 13.73 -0.28 14.79
N ASN A 74 13.51 -0.76 13.57
CA ASN A 74 14.24 -1.89 13.00
C ASN A 74 15.44 -1.48 12.15
N LYS A 75 15.74 -0.18 12.10
CA LYS A 75 16.85 0.39 11.32
C LYS A 75 16.81 -0.09 9.87
N VAL A 76 15.62 -0.15 9.30
CA VAL A 76 15.46 -0.49 7.89
C VAL A 76 16.07 0.64 7.09
N GLU A 77 16.90 0.30 6.11
CA GLU A 77 17.41 1.28 5.18
C GLU A 77 16.60 1.21 3.89
N ALA A 78 16.21 2.36 3.35
CA ALA A 78 15.45 2.43 2.11
C ALA A 78 16.13 3.35 1.09
N LEU A 79 16.01 3.01 -0.19
CA LEU A 79 16.55 3.79 -1.30
C LEU A 79 15.56 3.81 -2.45
N THR A 80 15.24 5.00 -2.94
CA THR A 80 14.54 5.20 -4.21
C THR A 80 15.53 5.65 -5.28
N ILE A 81 15.71 4.84 -6.32
CA ILE A 81 16.49 5.21 -7.51
C ILE A 81 15.49 5.63 -8.60
N ARG A 82 15.45 6.92 -8.92
CA ARG A 82 14.68 7.43 -10.05
C ARG A 82 15.50 7.35 -11.33
N LEU A 83 14.97 6.68 -12.34
CA LEU A 83 15.68 6.50 -13.60
C LEU A 83 15.61 7.78 -14.44
N LEU A 84 16.79 8.28 -14.86
CA LEU A 84 16.95 9.57 -15.55
C LEU A 84 16.29 9.65 -16.93
N ASP A 85 16.06 8.51 -17.59
CA ASP A 85 15.55 8.45 -18.97
C ASP A 85 14.12 8.99 -19.15
N ARG A 86 13.45 9.47 -18.09
CA ARG A 86 12.14 10.13 -18.21
C ARG A 86 12.00 11.42 -17.40
N GLY A 87 11.40 12.40 -18.07
CA GLY A 87 11.31 13.80 -17.66
C GLY A 87 10.71 14.04 -16.28
N LEU A 88 11.27 15.06 -15.64
CA LEU A 88 11.11 15.57 -14.27
C LEU A 88 9.68 15.90 -13.77
N LYS A 89 8.61 15.45 -14.44
CA LYS A 89 7.23 15.88 -14.14
C LYS A 89 6.57 15.20 -12.94
N TYR A 90 7.30 14.43 -12.14
CA TYR A 90 6.74 13.84 -10.93
C TYR A 90 7.26 14.59 -9.71
N GLU A 91 6.40 15.44 -9.14
CA GLU A 91 6.65 16.07 -7.85
C GLU A 91 6.96 14.98 -6.81
N ASP A 92 7.95 15.29 -5.99
CA ASP A 92 8.47 14.35 -5.04
C ASP A 92 7.42 14.11 -3.94
N PRO A 93 7.01 12.86 -3.69
CA PRO A 93 6.15 12.60 -2.56
C PRO A 93 6.91 12.89 -1.26
N GLU A 94 6.47 13.90 -0.49
CA GLU A 94 6.99 14.23 0.86
C GLU A 94 6.92 13.05 1.87
N TRP A 95 6.34 11.92 1.48
CA TRP A 95 6.02 10.78 2.34
C TRP A 95 6.86 9.53 2.09
N ARG A 96 7.97 9.62 1.33
CA ARG A 96 8.90 8.49 1.12
C ARG A 96 9.69 8.15 2.39
N PHE A 97 10.14 6.91 2.47
CA PHE A 97 11.20 6.48 3.38
C PHE A 97 12.55 6.46 2.67
N GLY A 98 13.61 6.76 3.43
CA GLY A 98 14.99 6.69 2.96
C GLY A 98 15.40 7.73 1.93
N ASP A 99 16.57 7.50 1.35
CA ASP A 99 17.21 8.41 0.41
C ASP A 99 16.59 8.29 -0.99
N LYS A 100 16.74 9.36 -1.77
CA LYS A 100 16.44 9.35 -3.20
C LYS A 100 17.66 9.78 -3.99
N VAL A 101 17.94 9.03 -5.03
CA VAL A 101 18.96 9.36 -6.03
C VAL A 101 18.34 9.33 -7.42
N HIS A 102 18.90 10.13 -8.33
CA HIS A 102 18.59 10.03 -9.75
C HIS A 102 19.79 9.39 -10.44
N ALA A 103 19.55 8.36 -11.25
CA ALA A 103 20.63 7.59 -11.87
C ALA A 103 20.17 6.98 -13.20
N SER A 104 21.12 6.57 -14.05
CA SER A 104 20.76 5.76 -15.21
C SER A 104 20.49 4.31 -14.80
N ILE A 105 19.99 3.48 -15.72
CA ILE A 105 19.76 2.06 -15.43
C ILE A 105 21.08 1.30 -15.20
N GLU A 106 22.17 1.73 -15.84
CA GLU A 106 23.51 1.17 -15.68
C GLU A 106 24.06 1.38 -14.26
N ASP A 107 23.72 2.52 -13.65
CA ASP A 107 24.17 2.89 -12.30
C ASP A 107 23.42 2.14 -11.18
N VAL A 108 22.24 1.57 -11.47
CA VAL A 108 21.42 0.85 -10.48
C VAL A 108 22.22 -0.25 -9.80
N HIS A 109 23.01 -1.00 -10.56
CA HIS A 109 23.85 -2.06 -10.00
C HIS A 109 24.85 -1.53 -8.97
N HIS A 110 25.54 -0.43 -9.28
CA HIS A 110 26.54 0.16 -8.40
C HIS A 110 25.90 0.76 -7.14
N LEU A 111 24.76 1.43 -7.28
CA LEU A 111 24.02 2.00 -6.15
C LEU A 111 23.52 0.91 -5.20
N THR A 112 22.94 -0.17 -5.74
CA THR A 112 22.54 -1.33 -4.94
C THR A 112 23.75 -1.98 -4.27
N ALA A 113 24.86 -2.18 -5.00
CA ALA A 113 26.07 -2.76 -4.44
C ALA A 113 26.63 -1.93 -3.28
N ASN A 114 26.67 -0.60 -3.44
CA ASN A 114 27.10 0.32 -2.39
C ASN A 114 26.19 0.23 -1.17
N MET A 115 24.87 0.21 -1.38
CA MET A 115 23.91 0.08 -0.29
C MET A 115 24.13 -1.21 0.51
N LEU A 116 24.27 -2.33 -0.20
CA LEU A 116 24.44 -3.67 0.36
C LEU A 116 25.83 -3.95 0.94
N SER A 117 26.84 -3.13 0.61
CA SER A 117 28.22 -3.30 1.09
C SER A 117 28.37 -3.18 2.61
N ARG A 118 27.42 -2.50 3.27
CA ARG A 118 27.36 -2.30 4.72
C ARG A 118 26.81 -3.50 5.48
N TYR A 119 26.29 -4.49 4.77
CA TYR A 119 25.64 -5.67 5.34
C TYR A 119 26.46 -6.92 5.06
N THR A 120 26.53 -7.79 6.07
CA THR A 120 27.23 -9.09 6.01
C THR A 120 26.21 -10.22 6.08
N GLY A 121 26.52 -11.33 5.41
CA GLY A 121 25.69 -12.53 5.44
C GLY A 121 25.02 -12.82 4.10
N GLU A 122 24.16 -13.83 4.14
CA GLU A 122 23.38 -14.28 2.99
C GLU A 122 22.34 -13.23 2.60
N ARG A 123 22.23 -12.89 1.31
CA ARG A 123 21.27 -11.89 0.81
C ARG A 123 20.11 -12.55 0.10
N ILE A 124 18.90 -12.35 0.63
CA ILE A 124 17.66 -12.92 0.11
C ILE A 124 16.85 -11.78 -0.52
N LEU A 125 16.57 -11.91 -1.82
CA LEU A 125 15.75 -10.97 -2.56
C LEU A 125 14.27 -11.21 -2.28
N ILE A 126 13.52 -10.16 -2.01
CA ILE A 126 12.12 -10.26 -1.59
C ILE A 126 11.27 -9.29 -2.40
N GLY A 127 10.07 -9.71 -2.77
CA GLY A 127 9.07 -8.79 -3.32
C GLY A 127 7.70 -9.43 -3.38
N PHE A 128 6.78 -8.78 -4.06
CA PHE A 128 5.37 -9.15 -4.10
C PHE A 128 4.95 -9.36 -5.55
N ALA A 129 4.51 -10.57 -5.90
CA ALA A 129 4.28 -10.97 -7.30
C ALA A 129 5.57 -10.94 -8.15
N MET A 130 6.68 -11.34 -7.54
CA MET A 130 8.06 -11.27 -8.02
C MET A 130 8.26 -11.79 -9.45
N GLN A 131 7.60 -12.91 -9.79
CA GLN A 131 7.80 -13.57 -11.09
C GLN A 131 7.35 -12.68 -12.27
N ASN A 132 6.29 -11.90 -12.08
CA ASN A 132 5.68 -11.14 -13.17
C ASN A 132 6.31 -9.75 -13.34
N ALA A 133 6.81 -9.16 -12.25
CA ALA A 133 7.34 -7.81 -12.24
C ALA A 133 8.86 -7.79 -12.02
N GLU A 134 9.34 -7.94 -10.79
CA GLU A 134 10.72 -7.66 -10.39
C GLU A 134 11.72 -8.59 -11.07
N MET A 135 11.46 -9.90 -11.06
CA MET A 135 12.40 -10.88 -11.64
C MET A 135 12.46 -10.77 -13.16
N ASN A 136 11.31 -10.48 -13.80
CA ASN A 136 11.25 -10.20 -15.23
C ASN A 136 12.04 -8.92 -15.56
N TRP A 137 11.92 -7.88 -14.74
CA TRP A 137 12.69 -6.65 -14.91
C TRP A 137 14.19 -6.86 -14.71
N ILE A 138 14.62 -7.58 -13.67
CA ILE A 138 16.03 -7.95 -13.45
C ILE A 138 16.57 -8.70 -14.66
N SER A 139 15.86 -9.72 -15.14
CA SER A 139 16.35 -10.56 -16.24
C SER A 139 16.53 -9.79 -17.57
N LYS A 140 15.71 -8.78 -17.83
CA LYS A 140 15.71 -8.02 -19.09
C LYS A 140 16.52 -6.73 -19.02
N SER A 141 16.44 -6.01 -17.91
CA SER A 141 16.85 -4.61 -17.84
C SER A 141 18.06 -4.41 -16.93
N CYS A 142 18.20 -5.20 -15.86
CA CYS A 142 19.36 -5.11 -14.97
C CYS A 142 19.89 -6.48 -14.49
N PRO A 143 20.37 -7.37 -15.40
CA PRO A 143 20.87 -8.70 -15.07
C PRO A 143 21.94 -8.75 -13.99
N SER A 144 22.77 -7.71 -13.91
CA SER A 144 23.87 -7.60 -12.97
C SER A 144 23.40 -7.52 -11.51
N LEU A 145 22.13 -7.18 -11.24
CA LEU A 145 21.60 -7.20 -9.88
C LEU A 145 21.52 -8.62 -9.31
N ALA A 146 21.33 -9.63 -10.15
CA ALA A 146 21.17 -11.01 -9.70
C ALA A 146 22.39 -11.53 -8.92
N ILE A 147 23.58 -10.97 -9.15
CA ILE A 147 24.81 -11.41 -8.48
C ILE A 147 24.82 -11.12 -6.97
N HIS A 148 23.94 -10.23 -6.51
CA HIS A 148 23.89 -9.80 -5.11
C HIS A 148 23.06 -10.74 -4.23
N PHE A 149 22.34 -11.70 -4.82
CA PHE A 149 21.34 -12.50 -4.11
C PHE A 149 21.63 -13.99 -4.28
N SER A 150 21.48 -14.75 -3.20
CA SER A 150 21.63 -16.21 -3.21
C SER A 150 20.29 -16.94 -3.31
N ALA A 151 19.19 -16.25 -3.02
CA ALA A 151 17.84 -16.76 -3.04
C ALA A 151 16.82 -15.63 -3.23
N TRP A 152 15.59 -16.00 -3.54
CA TRP A 152 14.48 -15.05 -3.57
C TRP A 152 13.17 -15.62 -3.05
N VAL A 153 12.27 -14.75 -2.61
CA VAL A 153 10.98 -15.06 -2.00
C VAL A 153 9.88 -14.24 -2.68
N ASP A 154 8.76 -14.87 -3.02
CA ASP A 154 7.51 -14.17 -3.39
C ASP A 154 6.58 -14.10 -2.18
N ILE A 155 6.41 -12.90 -1.61
CA ILE A 155 5.54 -12.69 -0.46
C ILE A 155 4.08 -13.00 -0.81
N GLN A 156 3.62 -12.69 -2.03
CA GLN A 156 2.22 -12.90 -2.40
C GLN A 156 1.84 -14.38 -2.32
N GLU A 157 2.78 -15.25 -2.66
CA GLU A 157 2.62 -16.69 -2.56
C GLU A 157 2.61 -17.16 -1.11
N LEU A 158 3.55 -16.70 -0.27
CA LEU A 158 3.58 -17.05 1.15
C LEU A 158 2.30 -16.60 1.88
N VAL A 159 1.79 -15.40 1.57
CA VAL A 159 0.51 -14.91 2.11
C VAL A 159 -0.64 -15.81 1.67
N SER A 160 -0.67 -16.20 0.39
CA SER A 160 -1.72 -17.10 -0.14
C SER A 160 -1.71 -18.45 0.58
N GLN A 161 -0.53 -19.04 0.78
CA GLN A 161 -0.37 -20.30 1.51
C GLN A 161 -0.85 -20.18 2.96
N ARG A 162 -0.46 -19.10 3.66
CA ARG A 162 -0.88 -18.86 5.04
C ARG A 162 -2.40 -18.71 5.17
N ARG A 163 -3.03 -17.97 4.26
CA ARG A 163 -4.50 -17.82 4.24
C ARG A 163 -5.21 -19.15 4.01
N MET A 164 -4.71 -19.99 3.10
CA MET A 164 -5.27 -21.32 2.87
C MET A 164 -5.18 -22.22 4.11
N GLN A 165 -4.11 -22.09 4.90
CA GLN A 165 -3.95 -22.81 6.17
C GLN A 165 -4.90 -22.29 7.26
N GLU A 166 -5.11 -20.98 7.35
CA GLU A 166 -5.99 -20.34 8.35
C GLU A 166 -7.49 -20.52 8.02
N GLU A 167 -7.88 -20.56 6.75
CA GLU A 167 -9.28 -20.67 6.28
C GLU A 167 -9.84 -22.11 6.25
N LEU A 168 -9.33 -23.02 7.11
CA LEU A 168 -9.79 -24.43 7.30
C LEU A 168 -11.32 -24.60 7.11
N GLY A 169 -11.79 -24.91 5.89
CA GLY A 169 -13.15 -25.41 5.65
C GLY A 169 -14.01 -24.80 4.54
N SER A 170 -13.59 -23.83 3.73
CA SER A 170 -14.39 -23.48 2.54
C SER A 170 -13.56 -23.02 1.35
N PRO A 171 -13.35 -23.88 0.32
CA PRO A 171 -12.78 -23.43 -0.94
C PRO A 171 -13.88 -22.66 -1.68
N THR A 172 -14.04 -21.37 -1.34
CA THR A 172 -14.76 -20.49 -2.26
C THR A 172 -13.87 -20.34 -3.49
N SER A 173 -14.38 -20.73 -4.65
CA SER A 173 -13.69 -20.88 -5.94
C SER A 173 -13.10 -19.59 -6.53
N ASP A 174 -13.03 -18.51 -5.75
CA ASP A 174 -12.62 -17.16 -6.14
C ASP A 174 -11.50 -16.62 -5.24
N ILE A 175 -10.55 -17.46 -4.80
CA ILE A 175 -9.34 -16.97 -4.10
C ILE A 175 -8.46 -16.20 -5.10
N LYS A 176 -8.81 -14.94 -5.34
CA LYS A 176 -7.93 -13.98 -5.98
C LYS A 176 -6.72 -13.81 -5.08
N TYR A 177 -5.52 -13.98 -5.63
CA TYR A 177 -4.26 -13.66 -4.96
C TYR A 177 -4.40 -12.32 -4.23
N PRO A 178 -4.04 -12.26 -2.93
CA PRO A 178 -4.25 -11.04 -2.17
C PRO A 178 -3.35 -9.94 -2.74
N GLY A 179 -3.90 -8.75 -2.92
CA GLY A 179 -3.11 -7.56 -3.28
C GLY A 179 -2.40 -6.98 -2.06
N LEU A 180 -1.24 -6.36 -2.27
CA LEU A 180 -0.38 -5.80 -1.22
C LEU A 180 -1.15 -4.99 -0.17
N THR A 181 -1.94 -3.99 -0.60
CA THR A 181 -2.73 -3.14 0.31
C THR A 181 -3.77 -3.93 1.12
N ASN A 182 -4.38 -4.96 0.53
CA ASN A 182 -5.36 -5.78 1.23
C ASN A 182 -4.67 -6.66 2.28
N THR A 183 -3.50 -7.21 1.97
CA THR A 183 -2.68 -7.96 2.91
C THR A 183 -2.28 -7.10 4.11
N LEU A 184 -1.72 -5.92 3.87
CA LEU A 184 -1.34 -4.97 4.93
C LEU A 184 -2.52 -4.67 5.86
N ARG A 185 -3.70 -4.40 5.28
CA ARG A 185 -4.92 -4.14 6.06
C ARG A 185 -5.35 -5.36 6.87
N ALA A 186 -5.31 -6.55 6.28
CA ALA A 186 -5.68 -7.80 6.96
C ALA A 186 -4.75 -8.12 8.14
N MET A 187 -3.48 -7.71 8.05
CA MET A 187 -2.49 -7.83 9.13
C MET A 187 -2.55 -6.68 10.14
N GLY A 188 -3.55 -5.78 10.04
CA GLY A 188 -3.70 -4.66 10.97
C GLY A 188 -2.69 -3.52 10.78
N VAL A 189 -2.07 -3.40 9.60
CA VAL A 189 -1.22 -2.26 9.27
C VAL A 189 -2.09 -1.04 8.92
N THR A 190 -2.08 -0.04 9.79
CA THR A 190 -3.00 1.12 9.75
C THR A 190 -2.34 2.42 9.29
N ASP A 191 -1.03 2.42 9.04
CA ASP A 191 -0.31 3.61 8.58
C ASP A 191 -0.93 4.17 7.29
N TRP A 192 -1.28 5.45 7.27
CA TRP A 192 -1.88 6.09 6.10
C TRP A 192 -0.96 6.03 4.87
N ARG A 193 0.37 5.97 5.08
CA ARG A 193 1.36 5.78 4.02
C ARG A 193 1.24 4.40 3.40
N ALA A 194 0.85 3.38 4.17
CA ALA A 194 0.61 2.02 3.67
C ALA A 194 -0.69 1.91 2.84
N GLN A 195 -1.60 2.89 2.95
CA GLN A 195 -2.93 2.87 2.32
C GLN A 195 -3.11 3.90 1.19
N LYS A 196 -2.10 4.73 0.92
CA LYS A 196 -2.17 5.74 -0.14
C LYS A 196 -2.12 5.11 -1.54
N ARG A 197 -2.86 5.70 -2.47
CA ARG A 197 -2.84 5.36 -3.91
C ARG A 197 -1.67 5.95 -4.68
N ARG A 198 -0.87 6.83 -4.05
CA ARG A 198 0.34 7.33 -4.68
C ARG A 198 1.42 6.28 -4.39
N HIS A 199 2.02 5.80 -5.47
CA HIS A 199 3.02 4.76 -5.47
C HIS A 199 4.41 5.35 -5.21
N CYS A 200 5.25 4.61 -4.50
CA CYS A 200 6.65 4.94 -4.29
C CYS A 200 7.36 3.63 -4.05
N ALA A 201 8.26 3.29 -4.97
CA ALA A 201 8.83 1.95 -5.01
C ALA A 201 9.51 1.56 -3.68
N ALA A 202 10.27 2.46 -3.06
CA ALA A 202 10.92 2.16 -1.77
C ALA A 202 9.91 1.93 -0.63
N ASN A 203 8.76 2.61 -0.65
CA ASN A 203 7.70 2.39 0.33
C ASN A 203 7.00 1.05 0.09
N ASP A 204 6.83 0.64 -1.16
CA ASP A 204 6.30 -0.68 -1.51
C ASP A 204 7.28 -1.80 -1.14
N ALA A 205 8.58 -1.62 -1.36
CA ALA A 205 9.62 -2.49 -0.84
C ALA A 205 9.61 -2.57 0.71
N LEU A 206 9.37 -1.45 1.41
CA LEU A 206 9.21 -1.48 2.86
C LEU A 206 7.94 -2.23 3.30
N ARG A 207 6.83 -2.06 2.56
CA ARG A 207 5.56 -2.78 2.78
C ARG A 207 5.73 -4.29 2.59
N ASN A 208 6.62 -4.72 1.70
CA ASN A 208 6.98 -6.12 1.55
C ASN A 208 7.68 -6.67 2.79
N LEU A 209 8.68 -5.96 3.33
CA LEU A 209 9.40 -6.38 4.54
C LEU A 209 8.50 -6.51 5.77
N ILE A 210 7.59 -5.55 6.00
CA ILE A 210 6.65 -5.61 7.13
C ILE A 210 5.66 -6.79 7.00
N ILE A 211 5.18 -7.10 5.79
CA ILE A 211 4.33 -8.29 5.58
C ILE A 211 5.12 -9.55 5.89
N LEU A 212 6.34 -9.67 5.36
CA LEU A 212 7.17 -10.84 5.61
C LEU A 212 7.46 -10.99 7.10
N SER A 213 7.78 -9.89 7.78
CA SER A 213 8.02 -9.92 9.23
C SER A 213 6.79 -10.41 9.97
N GLY A 214 5.60 -9.93 9.61
CA GLY A 214 4.37 -10.39 10.23
C GLY A 214 4.04 -11.86 9.92
N LEU A 215 4.39 -12.39 8.75
CA LEU A 215 4.27 -13.84 8.45
C LEU A 215 5.14 -14.67 9.40
N ILE A 216 6.41 -14.27 9.56
CA ILE A 216 7.40 -14.94 10.42
C ILE A 216 7.03 -14.79 11.91
N SER A 217 6.45 -13.66 12.32
CA SER A 217 5.93 -13.48 13.69
C SER A 217 4.53 -14.10 13.90
N HIS A 218 3.99 -14.81 12.91
CA HIS A 218 2.66 -15.41 12.92
C HIS A 218 1.53 -14.42 13.26
N VAL A 219 1.62 -13.19 12.76
CA VAL A 219 0.56 -12.19 12.85
C VAL A 219 -0.68 -12.73 12.12
N PRO A 220 -1.87 -12.74 12.77
CA PRO A 220 -3.09 -13.19 12.12
C PRO A 220 -3.42 -12.40 10.86
N ILE A 221 -3.83 -13.08 9.78
CA ILE A 221 -4.30 -12.44 8.55
C ILE A 221 -5.83 -12.47 8.55
N ASN A 222 -6.42 -11.57 9.32
CA ASN A 222 -7.87 -11.49 9.38
C ASN A 222 -8.36 -10.74 8.14
N PRO A 223 -9.09 -11.39 7.20
CA PRO A 223 -9.73 -10.64 6.13
C PRO A 223 -10.67 -9.65 6.79
N GLN A 224 -10.28 -8.37 6.83
CA GLN A 224 -11.23 -7.33 7.21
C GLN A 224 -12.36 -7.47 6.21
N HIS A 225 -13.56 -7.84 6.70
CA HIS A 225 -14.76 -7.73 5.90
C HIS A 225 -14.69 -6.37 5.22
N PRO A 226 -14.84 -6.31 3.89
CA PRO A 226 -14.79 -5.03 3.21
C PRO A 226 -15.78 -4.16 3.95
N SER A 227 -15.29 -3.09 4.61
CA SER A 227 -16.18 -2.06 5.12
C SER A 227 -17.13 -1.76 3.97
N PRO A 228 -18.46 -1.83 4.17
CA PRO A 228 -19.41 -1.74 3.08
C PRO A 228 -19.00 -0.58 2.19
N LYS A 229 -18.76 -0.85 0.90
CA LYS A 229 -18.15 0.14 0.00
C LYS A 229 -19.06 1.36 -0.04
N VAL A 230 -18.70 2.41 0.69
CA VAL A 230 -19.43 3.67 0.70
C VAL A 230 -19.43 4.21 -0.72
N ARG A 231 -20.59 4.27 -1.33
CA ARG A 231 -20.74 4.77 -2.71
C ARG A 231 -20.51 6.27 -2.70
N THR A 232 -19.62 6.75 -3.56
CA THR A 232 -19.31 8.18 -3.63
C THR A 232 -19.81 8.78 -4.94
N PHE A 233 -20.50 9.90 -4.85
CA PHE A 233 -21.09 10.59 -6.00
C PHE A 233 -20.62 12.04 -6.06
N THR A 234 -20.18 12.45 -7.25
CA THR A 234 -19.81 13.85 -7.51
C THR A 234 -21.02 14.73 -7.81
N GLN A 235 -22.17 14.14 -8.16
CA GLN A 235 -23.39 14.87 -8.41
C GLN A 235 -24.57 14.12 -7.79
N LEU A 236 -25.50 14.89 -7.21
CA LEU A 236 -26.77 14.36 -6.77
C LEU A 236 -27.61 14.04 -8.00
N LYS A 237 -27.78 12.75 -8.28
CA LYS A 237 -28.78 12.33 -9.25
C LYS A 237 -30.16 12.39 -8.59
N PRO A 238 -31.20 12.88 -9.29
CA PRO A 238 -32.57 12.70 -8.83
C PRO A 238 -32.90 11.20 -8.95
N THR A 239 -32.73 10.49 -7.86
CA THR A 239 -33.18 9.10 -7.73
C THR A 239 -34.19 9.02 -6.60
N LYS A 240 -35.06 8.00 -6.70
CA LYS A 240 -36.19 7.69 -5.79
C LYS A 240 -35.81 7.95 -4.33
N THR A 241 -36.75 8.52 -3.58
CA THR A 241 -36.72 8.76 -2.13
C THR A 241 -35.79 7.79 -1.39
N HIS A 242 -34.65 8.30 -0.92
CA HIS A 242 -33.71 7.51 -0.13
C HIS A 242 -34.18 7.56 1.32
N HIS A 243 -34.84 6.49 1.76
CA HIS A 243 -35.13 6.28 3.16
C HIS A 243 -33.78 6.13 3.89
N CYS A 244 -33.55 6.92 4.94
CA CYS A 244 -32.29 7.02 5.71
C CYS A 244 -31.19 7.90 5.08
N ALA A 245 -31.52 9.13 4.65
CA ALA A 245 -30.53 10.12 4.19
C ALA A 245 -30.57 11.44 4.99
N ALA A 246 -29.40 12.08 5.14
CA ALA A 246 -29.26 13.43 5.67
C ALA A 246 -28.45 14.35 4.77
N THR A 247 -28.74 15.64 4.89
CA THR A 247 -28.01 16.74 4.27
C THR A 247 -27.25 17.51 5.34
N ILE A 248 -25.95 17.71 5.12
CA ILE A 248 -25.05 18.48 5.97
C ILE A 248 -24.81 19.82 5.28
N ALA A 249 -24.99 20.94 5.97
CA ALA A 249 -24.75 22.29 5.46
C ALA A 249 -24.08 23.17 6.52
N ALA A 250 -23.39 24.23 6.12
CA ALA A 250 -22.85 25.19 7.07
C ALA A 250 -24.00 25.90 7.81
N LYS A 251 -23.91 26.03 9.13
CA LYS A 251 -24.99 26.58 9.97
C LYS A 251 -25.26 28.06 9.69
N ASP A 252 -24.22 28.79 9.28
CA ASP A 252 -24.28 30.19 8.85
C ASP A 252 -24.82 30.38 7.42
N GLY A 253 -25.14 29.29 6.71
CA GLY A 253 -25.56 29.31 5.31
C GLY A 253 -24.41 29.47 4.29
N GLY A 254 -23.17 29.43 4.77
CA GLY A 254 -21.95 29.48 3.96
C GLY A 254 -21.70 28.18 3.17
N LYS A 255 -20.48 28.07 2.63
CA LYS A 255 -20.02 26.86 1.92
C LYS A 255 -19.24 25.97 2.86
N LEU A 256 -19.42 24.67 2.71
CA LEU A 256 -18.62 23.67 3.42
C LEU A 256 -17.19 23.58 2.88
N PRO A 257 -16.24 23.08 3.67
CA PRO A 257 -14.85 22.86 3.25
C PRO A 257 -14.71 22.10 1.93
N ILE A 258 -13.60 22.36 1.22
CA ILE A 258 -13.33 21.83 -0.12
C ILE A 258 -12.89 20.36 -0.04
N TYR A 259 -13.85 19.46 0.14
CA TYR A 259 -13.60 18.02 0.23
C TYR A 259 -14.02 17.29 -1.03
N SER A 260 -13.29 16.22 -1.36
CA SER A 260 -13.73 15.24 -2.36
C SER A 260 -14.79 14.32 -1.74
N PRO A 261 -15.66 13.66 -2.54
CA PRO A 261 -16.61 12.67 -2.02
C PRO A 261 -15.92 11.58 -1.19
N GLY A 262 -14.71 11.17 -1.59
CA GLY A 262 -13.90 10.21 -0.85
C GLY A 262 -13.33 10.77 0.46
N SER A 263 -13.02 12.06 0.52
CA SER A 263 -12.58 12.72 1.76
C SER A 263 -13.72 12.81 2.77
N VAL A 264 -14.92 13.19 2.33
CA VAL A 264 -16.12 13.21 3.18
C VAL A 264 -16.50 11.80 3.66
N SER A 265 -16.39 10.79 2.79
CA SER A 265 -16.59 9.38 3.19
C SER A 265 -15.59 8.92 4.25
N LYS A 266 -14.32 9.37 4.18
CA LYS A 266 -13.33 9.07 5.22
C LYS A 266 -13.59 9.84 6.51
N LEU A 267 -14.04 11.08 6.41
CA LEU A 267 -14.37 11.89 7.58
C LEU A 267 -15.41 11.19 8.46
N PHE A 268 -16.39 10.53 7.84
CA PHE A 268 -17.48 9.84 8.52
C PHE A 268 -17.30 8.32 8.58
N SER A 269 -16.10 7.78 8.32
CA SER A 269 -15.89 6.32 8.24
C SER A 269 -16.13 5.59 9.56
N ASN A 270 -16.10 6.31 10.68
CA ASN A 270 -16.32 5.74 12.01
C ASN A 270 -17.81 5.60 12.38
N HIS A 271 -18.73 6.11 11.55
CA HIS A 271 -20.17 5.94 11.78
C HIS A 271 -20.66 4.65 11.11
N PRO A 272 -21.17 3.69 11.89
CA PRO A 272 -21.68 2.43 11.37
C PRO A 272 -22.81 2.66 10.36
N GLY A 273 -22.91 1.79 9.35
CA GLY A 273 -24.00 1.81 8.38
C GLY A 273 -23.89 2.92 7.33
N LEU A 274 -22.81 3.71 7.27
CA LEU A 274 -22.62 4.68 6.18
C LEU A 274 -22.56 3.97 4.82
N LYS A 275 -23.49 4.33 3.94
CA LYS A 275 -23.75 3.63 2.67
C LYS A 275 -23.34 4.46 1.46
N SER A 276 -23.58 5.76 1.49
CA SER A 276 -23.18 6.64 0.40
C SER A 276 -22.91 8.08 0.84
N VAL A 277 -22.10 8.77 0.05
CA VAL A 277 -21.78 10.19 0.19
C VAL A 277 -21.88 10.86 -1.17
N ALA A 278 -22.60 11.98 -1.24
CA ALA A 278 -22.76 12.77 -2.44
C ALA A 278 -22.50 14.25 -2.18
N LEU A 279 -21.86 14.94 -3.11
CA LEU A 279 -21.61 16.38 -3.02
C LEU A 279 -22.44 17.11 -4.08
N ASN A 280 -23.02 18.26 -3.72
CA ASN A 280 -23.79 19.07 -4.66
C ASN A 280 -22.93 20.12 -5.37
N TRP A 281 -22.27 19.75 -6.46
CA TRP A 281 -21.58 20.71 -7.33
C TRP A 281 -21.93 20.48 -8.79
N LYS A 282 -22.34 21.56 -9.47
CA LYS A 282 -22.83 21.53 -10.87
C LYS A 282 -21.72 21.61 -11.92
N THR A 283 -20.53 22.11 -11.57
CA THR A 283 -19.42 22.42 -12.50
C THR A 283 -18.07 22.31 -11.80
N LEU A 284 -16.98 22.16 -12.58
CA LEU A 284 -15.61 22.04 -12.05
C LEU A 284 -15.20 23.23 -11.16
N HIS A 285 -15.70 24.42 -11.47
CA HIS A 285 -15.46 25.66 -10.75
C HIS A 285 -16.05 25.65 -9.33
N HIS A 286 -17.23 25.05 -9.11
CA HIS A 286 -17.80 24.88 -7.77
C HIS A 286 -16.97 23.95 -6.86
N ARG A 287 -16.02 23.18 -7.43
CA ARG A 287 -15.11 22.34 -6.65
C ARG A 287 -14.11 23.16 -5.85
N THR A 288 -13.64 24.27 -6.43
CA THR A 288 -12.54 25.07 -5.88
C THR A 288 -13.02 26.09 -4.86
N GLU A 289 -14.34 26.29 -4.74
CA GLU A 289 -14.92 27.26 -3.81
C GLU A 289 -15.69 26.61 -2.66
N GLY A 290 -15.84 25.28 -2.65
CA GLY A 290 -16.67 24.55 -1.68
C GLY A 290 -18.11 24.36 -2.15
N VAL A 291 -18.83 23.49 -1.46
CA VAL A 291 -20.23 23.11 -1.81
C VAL A 291 -21.20 23.58 -0.74
N ARG A 292 -22.44 23.86 -1.13
CA ARG A 292 -23.49 24.30 -0.19
C ARG A 292 -23.90 23.22 0.80
N PHE A 293 -23.86 21.96 0.37
CA PHE A 293 -24.19 20.84 1.23
C PHE A 293 -23.55 19.53 0.76
N TRP A 294 -23.33 18.65 1.73
CA TRP A 294 -23.03 17.23 1.52
C TRP A 294 -24.29 16.42 1.80
N ARG A 295 -24.45 15.29 1.13
CA ARG A 295 -25.51 14.32 1.42
C ARG A 295 -24.86 13.02 1.84
N VAL A 296 -25.36 12.42 2.90
CA VAL A 296 -24.96 11.12 3.42
C VAL A 296 -26.17 10.20 3.48
N GLU A 297 -25.97 8.92 3.27
CA GLU A 297 -26.99 7.88 3.31
C GLU A 297 -26.51 6.74 4.21
N PHE A 298 -27.44 6.17 4.98
CA PHE A 298 -27.17 5.07 5.90
C PHE A 298 -28.01 3.83 5.56
N ASP A 299 -27.54 2.67 6.00
CA ASP A 299 -28.22 1.39 5.82
C ASP A 299 -29.47 1.25 6.70
N THR A 300 -29.50 1.94 7.85
CA THR A 300 -30.62 1.91 8.80
C THR A 300 -30.96 3.31 9.31
N GLN A 301 -32.22 3.47 9.75
CA GLN A 301 -32.70 4.72 10.36
C GLN A 301 -32.00 5.00 11.70
N GLU A 302 -31.73 3.96 12.49
CA GLU A 302 -30.99 4.06 13.76
C GLU A 302 -29.57 4.61 13.56
N SER A 303 -28.85 4.12 12.55
CA SER A 303 -27.51 4.63 12.22
C SER A 303 -27.56 6.09 11.76
N LEU A 304 -28.59 6.48 11.01
CA LEU A 304 -28.80 7.88 10.62
C LEU A 304 -29.06 8.78 11.84
N GLU A 305 -29.92 8.36 12.77
CA GLU A 305 -30.28 9.14 13.96
C GLU A 305 -29.09 9.31 14.92
N SER A 306 -28.32 8.24 15.13
CA SER A 306 -27.05 8.30 15.85
C SER A 306 -26.09 9.29 15.17
N PHE A 307 -25.92 9.20 13.85
CA PHE A 307 -25.07 10.12 13.10
C PHE A 307 -25.51 11.59 13.26
N ILE A 308 -26.81 11.89 13.16
CA ILE A 308 -27.32 13.26 13.30
C ILE A 308 -27.00 13.80 14.69
N THR A 309 -27.25 12.98 15.73
CA THR A 309 -27.00 13.36 17.13
C THR A 309 -25.53 13.71 17.36
N ASP A 310 -24.61 12.95 16.75
CA ASP A 310 -23.17 13.14 16.93
C ASP A 310 -22.60 14.33 16.15
N ILE A 311 -23.22 14.67 15.01
CA ILE A 311 -22.61 15.54 14.00
C ILE A 311 -23.30 16.91 13.90
N ASP A 312 -24.59 17.02 14.24
CA ASP A 312 -25.30 18.31 14.23
C ASP A 312 -24.69 19.30 15.24
N GLY A 313 -24.34 20.51 14.77
CA GLY A 313 -23.67 21.52 15.58
C GLY A 313 -22.18 21.29 15.80
N SER A 314 -21.58 20.23 15.23
CA SER A 314 -20.13 20.01 15.31
C SER A 314 -19.32 20.95 14.41
N MET A 315 -18.00 21.02 14.65
CA MET A 315 -17.08 21.86 13.88
C MET A 315 -16.26 21.00 12.89
N ILE A 316 -16.22 21.39 11.61
CA ILE A 316 -15.33 20.82 10.59
C ILE A 316 -14.56 21.95 9.93
N ASP A 317 -13.22 21.94 10.03
CA ASP A 317 -12.33 22.99 9.51
C ASP A 317 -12.80 24.42 9.83
N ASN A 318 -13.15 24.65 11.10
CA ASN A 318 -13.69 25.92 11.62
C ASN A 318 -15.07 26.33 11.06
N THR A 319 -15.77 25.42 10.38
CA THR A 319 -17.18 25.61 9.97
C THR A 319 -18.10 24.82 10.90
N GLU A 320 -18.99 25.51 11.59
CA GLU A 320 -20.08 24.85 12.33
C GLU A 320 -21.11 24.32 11.33
N ILE A 321 -21.49 23.06 11.47
CA ILE A 321 -22.40 22.40 10.54
C ILE A 321 -23.79 22.17 11.15
N SER A 322 -24.77 22.03 10.26
CA SER A 322 -26.12 21.60 10.58
C SER A 322 -26.49 20.38 9.73
N VAL A 323 -27.19 19.42 10.33
CA VAL A 323 -27.59 18.16 9.71
C VAL A 323 -29.12 18.07 9.67
N LYS A 324 -29.69 17.85 8.48
CA LYS A 324 -31.15 17.74 8.28
C LYS A 324 -31.51 16.44 7.57
N THR A 325 -32.50 15.72 8.10
CA THR A 325 -33.06 14.56 7.41
C THR A 325 -33.66 14.96 6.07
N THR A 326 -33.50 14.10 5.07
CA THR A 326 -34.11 14.27 3.75
C THR A 326 -35.29 13.32 3.65
N PHE A 327 -36.50 13.85 3.63
CA PHE A 327 -37.73 13.09 3.34
C PHE A 327 -37.93 12.98 1.83
#